data_AF-A0A0D2WYV1-F1
#
_entry.id   AF-A0A0D2WYV1-F1
#
_cell.length_a   1.000
_cell.length_b   1.000
_cell.length_c   1.000
_cell.angle_alpha   90.00
_cell.angle_beta   90.00
_cell.angle_gamma   90.00
#
_symmetry.space_group_name_H-M   'P 1'
#
loop_
_entity.id
_entity.type
_entity.pdbx_description
1 polymer ?
#
loop_
_entity_poly.entity_id
_entity_poly.type
_entity_poly.pdbx_seq_one_letter_code
_entity_poly.pdbx_strand_id
1 'polypeptide(L)'
;MFPNALAQRLAESYLRNPLSQLQQLCTKSSWSLPDITAVLQTLENKRRQLVASEESIETELLHTFLTEAERRTKVEVLQLANQLRTIQADLQATTERRNSLRQLEASEVGDSGPPSKRSRLADEVPEPTESAAVADGSQPRNPSGPIALSGSAAFTSLVSAVQKPAYMKSLAQRKNRVYTEFPDLLQHYFDAHRRTPGRAVNRFSTSLSMFTRYDTANVLTTLRYGDADNFSSIISSIEFDKDEKVFSTAGVQKKIKIFDFETFANTTYVDVHYPVLEITLEHKISSQSWNPFMQSVLAVSDYSGAVGLWDVNTGQNLRIFQEHEKRAWTVDFAQTDPTRLASGSDDSRVLIWSTTAAQSMLNITTPSNVCTVKFNPVNSNEILAGSAGR
;
A
#
# COMPACT_ATOMS: atom_id res chain seq x y z
N MET A 1 -20.29 1.38 -39.78
CA MET A 1 -21.05 1.32 -41.05
C MET A 1 -21.39 2.77 -41.41
N PHE A 2 -20.63 3.52 -42.20
CA PHE A 2 -20.54 3.47 -43.66
C PHE A 2 -19.34 4.35 -44.16
N PRO A 3 -18.11 3.82 -44.30
CA PRO A 3 -17.06 4.52 -45.07
C PRO A 3 -16.84 3.90 -46.47
N ASN A 4 -17.15 2.61 -46.64
CA ASN A 4 -16.75 1.86 -47.83
C ASN A 4 -17.48 2.24 -49.12
N ALA A 5 -18.76 2.61 -49.04
CA ALA A 5 -19.56 2.86 -50.24
C ALA A 5 -19.19 4.19 -50.94
N LEU A 6 -18.73 5.18 -50.17
CA LEU A 6 -18.33 6.49 -50.68
C LEU A 6 -16.91 6.44 -51.24
N ALA A 7 -16.00 5.73 -50.55
CA ALA A 7 -14.66 5.43 -51.05
C ALA A 7 -14.68 4.57 -52.34
N GLN A 8 -15.56 3.56 -52.44
CA GLN A 8 -15.73 2.77 -53.68
C GLN A 8 -16.31 3.60 -54.83
N ARG A 9 -17.33 4.44 -54.58
CA ARG A 9 -17.92 5.30 -55.63
C ARG A 9 -16.96 6.39 -56.12
N LEU A 10 -16.10 6.91 -55.23
CA LEU A 10 -15.04 7.84 -55.61
C LEU A 10 -13.94 7.10 -56.42
N ALA A 11 -13.53 5.90 -56.00
CA ALA A 11 -12.55 5.12 -56.75
C ALA A 11 -13.04 4.73 -58.18
N GLU A 12 -14.32 4.34 -58.31
CA GLU A 12 -14.90 3.88 -59.58
C GLU A 12 -15.17 4.99 -60.60
N SER A 13 -15.46 6.22 -60.15
CA SER A 13 -15.71 7.37 -61.03
C SER A 13 -14.42 8.05 -61.52
N TYR A 14 -13.35 8.04 -60.71
CA TYR A 14 -12.09 8.74 -61.03
C TYR A 14 -11.13 7.98 -61.96
N LEU A 15 -11.30 6.66 -62.13
CA LEU A 15 -10.43 5.82 -62.98
C LEU A 15 -10.88 5.72 -64.44
N ARG A 16 -12.18 5.87 -64.75
CA ARG A 16 -12.71 5.55 -66.08
C ARG A 16 -12.35 6.56 -67.18
N ASN A 17 -12.25 7.85 -66.86
CA ASN A 17 -12.21 8.89 -67.89
C ASN A 17 -10.85 9.01 -68.62
N PRO A 18 -9.69 9.09 -67.92
CA PRO A 18 -8.40 9.21 -68.59
C PRO A 18 -7.83 7.87 -69.08
N LEU A 19 -8.21 6.74 -68.45
CA LEU A 19 -7.75 5.41 -68.87
C LEU A 19 -8.35 5.00 -70.22
N SER A 20 -9.63 5.32 -70.45
CA SER A 20 -10.30 5.09 -71.72
C SER A 20 -9.79 6.00 -72.84
N GLN A 21 -9.49 7.27 -72.54
CA GLN A 21 -8.82 8.19 -73.47
C GLN A 21 -7.40 7.73 -73.84
N LEU A 22 -6.60 7.29 -72.86
CA LEU A 22 -5.27 6.74 -73.12
C LEU A 22 -5.34 5.43 -73.93
N GLN A 23 -6.31 4.56 -73.64
CA GLN A 23 -6.55 3.34 -74.42
C GLN A 23 -6.90 3.66 -75.89
N GLN A 24 -7.77 4.63 -76.16
CA GLN A 24 -8.11 5.07 -77.53
C GLN A 24 -6.92 5.68 -78.27
N LEU A 25 -6.04 6.42 -77.59
CA LEU A 25 -4.85 7.01 -78.20
C LEU A 25 -3.77 5.95 -78.49
N CYS A 26 -3.63 4.93 -77.63
CA CYS A 26 -2.67 3.84 -77.80
C CYS A 26 -3.04 2.84 -78.91
N THR A 27 -4.29 2.82 -79.40
CA THR A 27 -4.71 1.93 -80.50
C THR A 27 -4.34 2.44 -81.91
N LYS A 28 -3.70 3.61 -82.03
CA LYS A 28 -3.29 4.17 -83.33
C LYS A 28 -1.96 3.57 -83.82
N SER A 29 -1.85 3.31 -85.13
CA SER A 29 -0.70 2.66 -85.76
C SER A 29 0.47 3.60 -86.10
N SER A 30 0.27 4.92 -86.12
CA SER A 30 1.33 5.92 -86.23
C SER A 30 1.04 7.14 -85.34
N TRP A 31 2.07 7.64 -84.67
CA TRP A 31 1.94 8.69 -83.66
C TRP A 31 2.36 10.04 -84.24
N SER A 32 1.47 11.03 -84.18
CA SER A 32 1.81 12.42 -84.52
C SER A 32 2.28 13.19 -83.28
N LEU A 33 3.04 14.27 -83.46
CA LEU A 33 3.50 15.12 -82.36
C LEU A 33 2.33 15.63 -81.47
N PRO A 34 1.17 16.03 -82.04
CA PRO A 34 -0.03 16.36 -81.25
C PRO A 34 -0.59 15.20 -80.40
N ASP A 35 -0.52 13.94 -80.88
CA ASP A 35 -0.99 12.78 -80.11
C ASP A 35 -0.11 12.56 -78.87
N ILE A 36 1.21 12.73 -79.01
CA ILE A 36 2.17 12.64 -77.90
C ILE A 36 1.90 13.75 -76.87
N THR A 37 1.66 14.99 -77.32
CA THR A 37 1.33 16.11 -76.44
C THR A 37 0.02 15.88 -75.70
N ALA A 38 -1.00 15.31 -76.34
CA ALA A 38 -2.29 14.98 -75.72
C ALA A 38 -2.15 13.89 -74.64
N VAL A 39 -1.32 12.87 -74.86
CA VAL A 39 -1.02 11.84 -73.86
C VAL A 39 -0.29 12.42 -72.66
N LEU A 40 0.73 13.26 -72.87
CA LEU A 40 1.46 13.93 -71.80
C LEU A 40 0.54 14.83 -70.96
N GLN A 41 -0.33 15.60 -71.60
CA GLN A 41 -1.29 16.46 -70.90
C GLN A 41 -2.30 15.64 -70.08
N THR A 42 -2.74 14.49 -70.61
CA THR A 42 -3.65 13.59 -69.89
C THR A 42 -2.98 12.97 -68.66
N LEU A 43 -1.73 12.54 -68.79
CA LEU A 43 -0.93 12.01 -67.68
C LEU A 43 -0.64 13.07 -66.62
N GLU A 44 -0.33 14.30 -67.03
CA GLU A 44 -0.07 15.40 -66.10
C GLU A 44 -1.34 15.79 -65.32
N ASN A 45 -2.49 15.84 -65.99
CA ASN A 45 -3.78 16.05 -65.35
C ASN A 45 -4.11 14.92 -64.37
N LYS A 46 -3.84 13.66 -64.73
CA LYS A 46 -4.07 12.53 -63.81
C LYS A 46 -3.11 12.56 -62.61
N ARG A 47 -1.84 12.94 -62.80
CA ARG A 47 -0.89 13.14 -61.71
C ARG A 47 -1.38 14.21 -60.75
N ARG A 48 -1.81 15.37 -61.26
CA ARG A 48 -2.37 16.45 -60.41
C ARG A 48 -3.61 15.99 -59.63
N GLN A 49 -4.49 15.20 -60.25
CA GLN A 49 -5.65 14.64 -59.57
C GLN A 49 -5.26 13.65 -58.45
N LEU A 50 -4.27 12.79 -58.67
CA LEU A 50 -3.82 11.84 -57.67
C LEU A 50 -3.17 12.54 -56.47
N VAL A 51 -2.28 13.51 -56.73
CA VAL A 51 -1.64 14.32 -55.68
C VAL A 51 -2.70 15.08 -54.86
N ALA A 52 -3.67 15.71 -55.53
CA ALA A 52 -4.76 16.40 -54.83
C ALA A 52 -5.67 15.44 -54.04
N SER A 53 -5.87 14.21 -54.52
CA SER A 53 -6.65 13.20 -53.79
C SER A 53 -5.92 12.66 -52.58
N GLU A 54 -4.60 12.47 -52.68
CA GLU A 54 -3.75 12.04 -51.57
C GLU A 54 -3.73 13.12 -50.48
N GLU A 55 -3.49 14.38 -50.86
CA GLU A 55 -3.55 15.53 -49.96
C GLU A 55 -4.94 15.68 -49.29
N SER A 56 -6.02 15.41 -50.04
CA SER A 56 -7.38 15.41 -49.50
C SER A 56 -7.59 14.30 -48.46
N ILE A 57 -7.08 13.09 -48.71
CA ILE A 57 -7.19 11.96 -47.78
C ILE A 57 -6.36 12.24 -46.51
N GLU A 58 -5.13 12.72 -46.67
CA GLU A 58 -4.25 13.10 -45.55
C GLU A 58 -4.90 14.17 -44.67
N THR A 59 -5.50 15.20 -45.30
CA THR A 59 -6.21 16.27 -44.61
C THR A 59 -7.45 15.75 -43.87
N GLU A 60 -8.22 14.84 -44.45
CA GLU A 60 -9.40 14.24 -43.81
C GLU A 60 -9.02 13.36 -42.61
N LEU A 61 -7.95 12.57 -42.72
CA LEU A 61 -7.42 11.77 -41.61
C LEU A 61 -6.94 12.67 -40.47
N LEU A 62 -6.19 13.73 -40.78
CA LEU A 62 -5.74 14.69 -39.79
C LEU A 62 -6.92 15.39 -39.12
N HIS A 63 -7.92 15.84 -39.89
CA HIS A 63 -9.11 16.47 -39.34
C HIS A 63 -9.87 15.54 -38.38
N THR A 64 -10.00 14.27 -38.74
CA THR A 64 -10.64 13.25 -37.90
C THR A 64 -9.87 13.04 -36.60
N PHE A 65 -8.54 12.90 -36.69
CA PHE A 65 -7.67 12.77 -35.52
C PHE A 65 -7.79 13.99 -34.60
N LEU A 66 -7.71 15.21 -35.14
CA LEU A 66 -7.80 16.45 -34.37
C LEU A 66 -9.16 16.62 -33.70
N THR A 67 -10.25 16.25 -34.40
CA THR A 67 -11.61 16.28 -33.84
C THR A 67 -11.74 15.34 -32.65
N GLU A 68 -11.22 14.11 -32.75
CA GLU A 68 -11.23 13.14 -31.66
C GLU A 68 -10.31 13.56 -30.50
N ALA A 69 -9.13 14.12 -30.80
CA ALA A 69 -8.22 14.66 -29.80
C ALA A 69 -8.85 15.84 -29.02
N GLU A 70 -9.52 16.77 -29.72
CA GLU A 70 -10.27 17.85 -29.09
C GLU A 70 -11.39 17.30 -28.20
N ARG A 71 -12.15 16.32 -28.69
CA ARG A 71 -13.23 15.68 -27.93
C ARG A 71 -12.71 15.03 -26.64
N ARG A 72 -11.62 14.26 -26.71
CA ARG A 72 -11.00 13.62 -25.53
C ARG A 72 -10.50 14.65 -24.52
N THR A 73 -9.79 15.67 -25.00
CA THR A 73 -9.29 16.77 -24.17
C THR A 73 -10.42 17.50 -23.45
N LYS A 74 -11.55 17.78 -24.14
CA LYS A 74 -12.73 18.39 -23.52
C LYS A 74 -13.32 17.53 -22.39
N VAL A 75 -13.37 16.21 -22.58
CA VAL A 75 -13.85 15.28 -21.53
C VAL A 75 -12.92 15.30 -20.32
N GLU A 76 -11.61 15.27 -20.52
CA GLU A 76 -10.62 15.35 -19.44
C GLU A 76 -10.72 16.67 -18.67
N VAL A 77 -10.86 17.80 -19.37
CA VAL A 77 -11.06 19.12 -18.76
C VAL A 77 -12.33 19.15 -17.90
N LEU A 78 -13.43 18.58 -18.38
CA LEU A 78 -14.68 18.50 -17.60
C LEU A 78 -14.52 17.61 -16.36
N GLN A 79 -13.80 16.49 -16.48
CA GLN A 79 -13.51 15.61 -15.35
C GLN A 79 -12.66 16.32 -14.29
N LEU A 80 -11.59 17.00 -14.71
CA LEU A 80 -10.72 17.78 -13.83
C LEU A 80 -11.48 18.93 -13.17
N ALA A 81 -12.36 19.62 -13.90
CA ALA A 81 -13.18 20.69 -13.36
C ALA A 81 -14.13 20.19 -12.26
N ASN A 82 -14.71 18.99 -12.43
CA ASN A 82 -15.54 18.37 -11.41
C ASN A 82 -14.72 17.95 -10.18
N GLN A 83 -13.54 17.35 -10.39
CA GLN A 83 -12.62 17.00 -9.31
C GLN A 83 -12.20 18.23 -8.49
N LEU A 84 -11.87 19.33 -9.17
CA LEU A 84 -11.50 20.60 -8.54
C LEU A 84 -12.65 21.16 -7.69
N ARG A 85 -13.89 21.12 -8.21
CA ARG A 85 -15.07 21.59 -7.48
C ARG A 85 -15.27 20.81 -6.16
N THR A 86 -15.11 19.48 -6.20
CA THR A 86 -15.18 18.63 -5.00
C THR A 86 -14.11 19.02 -3.99
N ILE A 87 -12.85 19.16 -4.43
CA ILE A 87 -11.74 19.56 -3.57
C ILE A 87 -12.01 20.94 -2.94
N GLN A 88 -12.52 21.90 -3.72
CA GLN A 88 -12.82 23.26 -3.24
C GLN A 88 -13.90 23.25 -2.15
N ALA A 89 -14.98 22.48 -2.35
CA ALA A 89 -16.04 22.35 -1.36
C ALA A 89 -15.51 21.76 -0.04
N ASP A 90 -14.70 20.70 -0.12
CA ASP A 90 -14.10 20.05 1.04
C ASP A 90 -13.04 20.92 1.72
N LEU A 91 -12.27 21.68 0.96
CA LEU A 91 -11.29 22.62 1.48
C LEU A 91 -11.97 23.73 2.28
N GLN A 92 -13.12 24.22 1.81
CA GLN A 92 -13.93 25.18 2.55
C GLN A 92 -14.43 24.56 3.86
N ALA A 93 -15.07 23.39 3.81
CA ALA A 93 -15.59 22.71 4.99
C ALA A 93 -14.51 22.39 6.04
N THR A 94 -13.33 21.97 5.60
CA THR A 94 -12.19 21.69 6.49
C THR A 94 -11.56 22.95 7.06
N THR A 95 -11.57 24.05 6.32
CA THR A 95 -11.10 25.36 6.80
C THR A 95 -12.03 25.93 7.86
N GLU A 96 -13.34 25.87 7.63
CA GLU A 96 -14.36 26.23 8.62
C GLU A 96 -14.19 25.41 9.90
N ARG A 97 -14.08 24.08 9.79
CA ARG A 97 -13.85 23.18 10.93
C ARG A 97 -12.56 23.52 11.69
N ARG A 98 -11.45 23.80 10.99
CA ARG A 98 -10.17 24.20 11.59
C ARG A 98 -10.31 25.52 12.36
N ASN A 99 -11.03 26.48 11.81
CA ASN A 99 -11.23 27.79 12.45
C ASN A 99 -12.08 27.66 13.72
N SER A 100 -13.15 26.86 13.69
CA SER A 100 -13.98 26.59 14.88
C SER A 100 -13.17 25.94 16.01
N LEU A 101 -12.30 24.97 15.69
CA LEU A 101 -11.42 24.35 16.69
C LEU A 101 -10.44 25.35 17.30
N ARG A 102 -9.82 26.21 16.49
CA ARG A 102 -8.94 27.27 16.99
C ARG A 102 -9.65 28.27 17.90
N GLN A 103 -10.92 28.58 17.61
CA GLN A 103 -11.71 29.46 18.47
C GLN A 103 -11.97 28.82 19.83
N LEU A 104 -12.30 27.53 19.87
CA LEU A 104 -12.48 26.76 21.10
C LEU A 104 -11.19 26.73 21.94
N GLU A 105 -10.04 26.43 21.32
CA GLU A 105 -8.73 26.47 21.97
C GLU A 105 -8.40 27.87 22.52
N ALA A 106 -8.74 28.93 21.79
CA ALA A 106 -8.52 30.30 22.24
C ALA A 106 -9.42 30.71 23.42
N SER A 107 -10.65 30.20 23.51
CA SER A 107 -11.54 30.44 24.64
C SER A 107 -11.14 29.70 25.92
N GLU A 108 -10.47 28.55 25.83
CA GLU A 108 -9.94 27.83 27.01
C GLU A 108 -8.71 28.51 27.62
N VAL A 109 -7.95 29.30 26.86
CA VAL A 109 -6.75 30.03 27.32
C VAL A 109 -7.11 31.42 27.90
N GLY A 110 -8.39 31.80 27.90
CA GLY A 110 -8.90 33.14 28.20
C GLY A 110 -8.99 33.56 29.68
N ASP A 111 -8.29 32.93 30.63
CA ASP A 111 -8.21 33.39 32.03
C ASP A 111 -6.83 34.00 32.41
N SER A 112 -6.04 34.45 31.44
CA SER A 112 -4.86 35.28 31.77
C SER A 112 -4.50 36.34 30.72
N GLY A 113 -4.98 37.56 30.95
CA GLY A 113 -4.37 38.82 30.50
C GLY A 113 -4.58 39.25 29.03
N PRO A 114 -4.65 40.57 28.74
CA PRO A 114 -5.09 41.08 27.44
C PRO A 114 -3.99 40.97 26.35
N PRO A 115 -4.34 40.86 25.06
CA PRO A 115 -3.38 40.58 24.02
C PRO A 115 -2.69 41.85 23.50
N SER A 116 -1.35 41.80 23.42
CA SER A 116 -0.54 42.75 22.64
C SER A 116 -0.61 42.41 21.15
N LYS A 117 -0.89 43.43 20.32
CA LYS A 117 -0.92 43.39 18.84
C LYS A 117 0.33 42.68 18.30
N ARG A 118 0.16 41.60 17.53
CA ARG A 118 1.25 40.99 16.75
C ARG A 118 0.86 40.90 15.28
N SER A 119 1.69 41.48 14.43
CA SER A 119 1.52 41.62 12.98
C SER A 119 1.58 40.26 12.28
N ARG A 120 0.73 40.12 11.25
CA ARG A 120 0.77 39.01 10.28
C ARG A 120 2.11 39.04 9.53
N LEU A 121 2.87 37.97 9.62
CA LEU A 121 3.84 37.57 8.60
C LEU A 121 3.39 36.21 8.09
N ALA A 122 3.17 36.14 6.78
CA ALA A 122 2.63 34.99 6.07
C ALA A 122 3.62 33.83 6.08
N ASP A 123 3.11 32.63 6.32
CA ASP A 123 3.80 31.36 6.05
C ASP A 123 3.85 31.18 4.52
N GLU A 124 4.97 31.59 3.91
CA GLU A 124 5.27 31.29 2.51
C GLU A 124 5.92 29.89 2.44
N VAL A 125 5.25 28.97 1.75
CA VAL A 125 5.75 27.61 1.47
C VAL A 125 6.69 27.71 0.26
N PRO A 126 7.93 27.17 0.30
CA PRO A 126 8.79 27.22 -0.87
C PRO A 126 8.36 26.15 -1.89
N GLU A 127 8.06 26.58 -3.12
CA GLU A 127 7.98 25.71 -4.30
C GLU A 127 9.38 25.17 -4.65
N PRO A 128 9.49 23.95 -5.20
CA PRO A 128 10.76 23.38 -5.60
C PRO A 128 11.20 23.93 -6.96
N THR A 129 12.27 24.72 -6.98
CA THR A 129 12.98 25.07 -8.23
C THR A 129 14.02 24.01 -8.56
N GLU A 130 13.87 23.37 -9.72
CA GLU A 130 14.90 22.58 -10.38
C GLU A 130 16.09 23.49 -10.77
N SER A 131 17.29 23.15 -10.31
CA SER A 131 18.53 23.56 -10.95
C SER A 131 19.67 22.65 -10.52
N ALA A 132 20.18 21.91 -11.48
CA ALA A 132 21.39 21.13 -11.36
C ALA A 132 22.60 22.05 -11.17
N ALA A 133 23.34 21.85 -10.09
CA ALA A 133 24.70 22.39 -9.95
C ALA A 133 25.61 21.31 -9.37
N VAL A 134 26.57 20.93 -10.21
CA VAL A 134 27.73 20.10 -9.93
C VAL A 134 28.58 20.76 -8.85
N ALA A 135 28.97 20.01 -7.82
CA ALA A 135 30.09 20.41 -6.97
C ALA A 135 30.86 19.19 -6.46
N ASP A 136 32.16 19.32 -6.71
CA ASP A 136 33.30 18.48 -6.45
C ASP A 136 33.67 18.40 -4.95
N GLY A 137 34.52 17.43 -4.63
CA GLY A 137 34.84 16.97 -3.28
C GLY A 137 35.55 17.95 -2.36
N SER A 138 35.39 17.74 -1.05
CA SER A 138 36.46 17.64 -0.05
C SER A 138 35.92 17.47 1.37
N GLN A 139 36.70 16.76 2.19
CA GLN A 139 36.42 16.25 3.53
C GLN A 139 36.30 17.31 4.66
N PRO A 140 35.77 16.93 5.85
CA PRO A 140 35.45 17.85 6.94
C PRO A 140 36.65 18.10 7.87
N ARG A 141 36.73 19.32 8.43
CA ARG A 141 37.58 19.65 9.59
C ARG A 141 36.73 20.07 10.78
N ASN A 142 36.86 19.33 11.88
CA ASN A 142 36.46 19.73 13.23
C ASN A 142 37.24 20.97 13.69
N PRO A 143 36.67 21.74 14.63
CA PRO A 143 37.51 22.28 15.69
C PRO A 143 36.94 21.98 17.08
N SER A 144 37.77 21.34 17.89
CA SER A 144 37.71 21.27 19.34
C SER A 144 38.41 22.52 19.91
N GLY A 145 37.79 23.21 20.87
CA GLY A 145 38.44 24.30 21.63
C GLY A 145 37.48 25.02 22.60
N PRO A 146 37.95 25.54 23.75
CA PRO A 146 37.23 25.41 25.02
C PRO A 146 36.35 26.60 25.42
N ILE A 147 35.52 26.31 26.43
CA ILE A 147 34.54 27.13 27.14
C ILE A 147 35.17 28.41 27.72
N ALA A 148 34.51 29.56 27.49
CA ALA A 148 34.68 30.77 28.27
C ALA A 148 33.31 31.22 28.83
N LEU A 149 33.16 31.13 30.14
CA LEU A 149 32.08 31.74 30.92
C LEU A 149 32.34 33.25 31.00
N SER A 150 31.43 34.07 30.49
CA SER A 150 31.33 35.48 30.86
C SER A 150 29.87 35.88 30.94
N GLY A 151 29.51 36.42 32.11
CA GLY A 151 28.15 36.68 32.53
C GLY A 151 27.43 37.81 31.78
N SER A 152 26.15 37.91 32.15
CA SER A 152 25.22 39.00 31.82
C SER A 152 24.49 38.95 30.48
N ALA A 153 23.88 37.79 30.17
CA ALA A 153 22.68 37.74 29.31
C ALA A 153 21.60 36.75 29.83
N ALA A 154 21.73 36.31 31.08
CA ALA A 154 20.86 35.29 31.69
C ALA A 154 19.52 35.82 32.24
N PHE A 155 19.13 37.07 31.94
CA PHE A 155 17.89 37.63 32.51
C PHE A 155 16.91 38.22 31.48
N THR A 156 17.16 38.05 30.18
CA THR A 156 16.26 38.54 29.11
C THR A 156 15.97 37.50 28.03
N SER A 157 16.07 36.21 28.36
CA SER A 157 15.67 35.10 27.49
C SER A 157 14.72 34.09 28.16
N LEU A 158 13.89 34.56 29.10
CA LEU A 158 12.88 33.75 29.80
C LEU A 158 11.43 34.08 29.39
N VAL A 159 11.23 34.88 28.33
CA VAL A 159 9.88 35.25 27.82
C VAL A 159 9.64 34.83 26.36
N SER A 160 10.54 34.09 25.70
CA SER A 160 10.27 33.59 24.34
C SER A 160 10.67 32.16 24.04
N ALA A 161 11.09 31.39 25.05
CA ALA A 161 11.21 29.94 24.92
C ALA A 161 9.87 29.27 25.31
N VAL A 162 8.78 29.67 24.66
CA VAL A 162 7.66 28.73 24.50
C VAL A 162 8.22 27.62 23.63
N GLN A 163 8.67 26.55 24.28
CA GLN A 163 9.00 25.28 23.68
C GLN A 163 7.87 24.95 22.71
N LYS A 164 8.09 25.17 21.40
CA LYS A 164 7.13 24.71 20.39
C LYS A 164 6.97 23.20 20.65
N PRO A 165 5.79 22.71 21.03
CA PRO A 165 5.66 21.36 21.55
C PRO A 165 6.11 20.35 20.50
N ALA A 166 6.62 19.19 20.93
CA ALA A 166 7.07 18.08 20.07
C ALA A 166 6.05 17.73 18.96
N TYR A 167 4.77 18.02 19.19
CA TYR A 167 3.67 18.02 18.22
C TYR A 167 3.95 18.77 16.89
N MET A 168 4.63 19.92 16.91
CA MET A 168 4.92 20.70 15.70
C MET A 168 6.03 20.09 14.84
N LYS A 169 7.02 19.41 15.47
CA LYS A 169 8.02 18.62 14.73
C LYS A 169 7.36 17.40 14.05
N SER A 170 6.45 16.76 14.78
CA SER A 170 5.61 15.68 14.25
C SER A 170 4.73 16.16 13.09
N LEU A 171 4.12 17.35 13.14
CA LEU A 171 3.25 17.84 12.07
C LEU A 171 4.00 18.08 10.75
N ALA A 172 5.20 18.65 10.80
CA ALA A 172 6.01 18.87 9.61
C ALA A 172 6.42 17.54 8.95
N GLN A 173 6.83 16.55 9.76
CA GLN A 173 7.15 15.19 9.30
C GLN A 173 5.93 14.51 8.68
N ARG A 174 4.77 14.60 9.34
CA ARG A 174 3.50 14.05 8.83
C ARG A 174 3.10 14.69 7.51
N LYS A 175 3.27 16.01 7.35
CA LYS A 175 3.04 16.71 6.07
C LYS A 175 3.96 16.20 4.97
N ASN A 176 5.25 16.03 5.25
CA ASN A 176 6.21 15.54 4.26
C ASN A 176 5.76 14.19 3.68
N ARG A 177 5.37 13.24 4.55
CA ARG A 177 4.87 11.92 4.11
C ARG A 177 3.61 12.01 3.22
N VAL A 178 2.72 12.96 3.50
CA VAL A 178 1.53 13.21 2.65
C VAL A 178 1.93 13.70 1.26
N TYR A 179 2.98 14.51 1.16
CA TYR A 179 3.50 14.95 -0.13
C TYR A 179 4.23 13.83 -0.88
N THR A 180 4.99 12.99 -0.19
CA THR A 180 5.68 11.85 -0.79
C THR A 180 4.70 10.89 -1.46
N GLU A 181 3.63 10.51 -0.75
CA GLU A 181 2.62 9.56 -1.24
C GLU A 181 1.36 10.26 -1.77
N PHE A 182 1.49 11.49 -2.28
CA PHE A 182 0.35 12.31 -2.69
C PHE A 182 -0.52 11.67 -3.78
N PRO A 183 0.03 11.06 -4.85
CA PRO A 183 -0.78 10.45 -5.91
C PRO A 183 -1.73 9.36 -5.39
N ASP A 184 -1.23 8.47 -4.54
CA ASP A 184 -2.00 7.36 -3.98
C ASP A 184 -3.06 7.86 -2.99
N LEU A 185 -2.70 8.85 -2.18
CA LEU A 185 -3.64 9.50 -1.26
C LEU A 185 -4.75 10.24 -2.02
N LEU A 186 -4.43 10.89 -3.14
CA LEU A 186 -5.40 11.56 -3.99
C LEU A 186 -6.35 10.57 -4.65
N GLN A 187 -5.84 9.42 -5.11
CA GLN A 187 -6.68 8.34 -5.64
C GLN A 187 -7.63 7.81 -4.58
N HIS A 188 -7.12 7.51 -3.38
CA HIS A 188 -7.95 7.05 -2.25
C HIS A 188 -9.01 8.08 -1.84
N TYR A 189 -8.67 9.37 -1.87
CA TYR A 189 -9.60 10.47 -1.61
C TYR A 189 -10.78 10.47 -2.60
N PHE A 190 -10.51 10.35 -3.90
CA PHE A 190 -11.59 10.30 -4.90
C PHE A 190 -12.39 8.99 -4.85
N ASP A 191 -11.76 7.87 -4.52
CA ASP A 191 -12.47 6.61 -4.32
C ASP A 191 -13.39 6.66 -3.09
N ALA A 192 -12.99 7.36 -2.02
CA ALA A 192 -13.86 7.62 -0.88
C ALA A 192 -15.08 8.46 -1.27
N HIS A 193 -14.92 9.43 -2.19
CA HIS A 193 -16.00 10.24 -2.75
C HIS A 193 -16.95 9.43 -3.62
N ARG A 194 -16.43 8.49 -4.42
CA ARG A 194 -17.25 7.58 -5.23
C ARG A 194 -18.10 6.64 -4.37
N ARG A 195 -17.55 6.14 -3.26
CA ARG A 195 -18.23 5.18 -2.38
C ARG A 195 -19.23 5.84 -1.43
N THR A 196 -18.90 7.00 -0.87
CA THR A 196 -19.70 7.65 0.19
C THR A 196 -19.66 9.19 0.12
N PRO A 197 -20.40 9.82 -0.81
CA PRO A 197 -20.31 11.26 -1.10
C PRO A 197 -20.53 12.20 0.10
N GLY A 198 -21.31 11.80 1.12
CA GLY A 198 -21.59 12.63 2.31
C GLY A 198 -20.66 12.40 3.52
N ARG A 199 -19.82 11.35 3.50
CA ARG A 199 -18.89 11.02 4.60
C ARG A 199 -17.44 10.87 4.14
N ALA A 200 -17.17 11.16 2.86
CA ALA A 200 -15.88 10.93 2.23
C ALA A 200 -14.75 11.67 2.93
N VAL A 201 -14.91 12.96 3.24
CA VAL A 201 -13.91 13.76 3.98
C VAL A 201 -13.58 13.16 5.33
N ASN A 202 -14.60 12.79 6.12
CA ASN A 202 -14.36 12.21 7.44
C ASN A 202 -13.67 10.85 7.35
N ARG A 203 -14.07 10.00 6.39
CA ARG A 203 -13.44 8.69 6.17
C ARG A 203 -11.99 8.83 5.71
N PHE A 204 -11.74 9.70 4.73
CA PHE A 204 -10.40 9.99 4.24
C PHE A 204 -9.54 10.62 5.34
N SER A 205 -10.08 11.52 6.16
CA SER A 205 -9.37 12.11 7.30
C SER A 205 -8.93 11.04 8.31
N THR A 206 -9.77 10.04 8.60
CA THR A 206 -9.38 8.91 9.45
C THR A 206 -8.27 8.08 8.79
N SER A 207 -8.40 7.75 7.50
CA SER A 207 -7.35 7.04 6.76
C SER A 207 -6.02 7.79 6.74
N LEU A 208 -6.05 9.10 6.46
CA LEU A 208 -4.89 9.98 6.44
C LEU A 208 -4.25 10.09 7.83
N SER A 209 -5.06 10.17 8.89
CA SER A 209 -4.56 10.19 10.27
C SER A 209 -3.89 8.88 10.64
N MET A 210 -4.45 7.74 10.24
CA MET A 210 -3.85 6.41 10.47
C MET A 210 -2.54 6.24 9.69
N PHE A 211 -2.52 6.64 8.41
CA PHE A 211 -1.33 6.59 7.56
C PHE A 211 -0.18 7.45 8.12
N THR A 212 -0.49 8.62 8.66
CA THR A 212 0.50 9.55 9.21
C THR A 212 0.77 9.33 10.71
N ARG A 213 0.24 8.27 11.34
CA ARG A 213 0.35 8.07 12.79
C ARG A 213 1.76 7.73 13.27
N TYR A 214 2.49 6.92 12.50
CA TYR A 214 3.83 6.44 12.85
C TYR A 214 4.79 6.71 11.70
N ASP A 215 5.97 7.26 11.98
CA ASP A 215 6.98 7.62 10.98
C ASP A 215 8.24 6.74 11.06
N THR A 216 8.60 6.31 12.28
CA THR A 216 9.80 5.52 12.53
C THR A 216 9.45 4.26 13.32
N ALA A 217 10.16 3.16 13.02
CA ALA A 217 10.19 1.97 13.85
C ALA A 217 11.52 1.95 14.60
N ASN A 218 11.46 2.09 15.93
CA ASN A 218 12.65 2.03 16.78
C ASN A 218 12.84 0.58 17.24
N VAL A 219 14.01 0.02 16.95
CA VAL A 219 14.38 -1.30 17.45
C VAL A 219 14.70 -1.16 18.95
N LEU A 220 13.84 -1.73 19.79
CA LEU A 220 14.03 -1.73 21.25
C LEU A 220 15.07 -2.78 21.68
N THR A 221 15.02 -3.97 21.09
CA THR A 221 15.90 -5.09 21.43
C THR A 221 16.11 -6.01 20.23
N THR A 222 17.16 -6.84 20.28
CA THR A 222 17.45 -7.90 19.31
C THR A 222 17.70 -9.21 20.05
N LEU A 223 16.84 -10.21 19.82
CA LEU A 223 17.02 -11.55 20.39
C LEU A 223 17.73 -12.48 19.40
N ARG A 224 18.70 -13.25 19.89
CA ARG A 224 19.32 -14.34 19.13
C ARG A 224 18.65 -15.66 19.49
N TYR A 225 17.84 -16.18 18.57
CA TYR A 225 17.09 -17.42 18.79
C TYR A 225 17.95 -18.68 18.62
N GLY A 226 18.92 -18.64 17.71
CA GLY A 226 19.65 -19.84 17.29
C GLY A 226 20.84 -20.22 18.15
N ASP A 227 20.96 -21.51 18.48
CA ASP A 227 22.18 -22.12 19.01
C ASP A 227 23.27 -22.19 17.91
N ALA A 228 24.54 -22.08 18.29
CA ALA A 228 25.68 -22.02 17.34
C ALA A 228 25.82 -23.27 16.45
N ASP A 229 25.28 -24.40 16.89
CA ASP A 229 25.48 -25.72 16.28
C ASP A 229 24.42 -26.09 15.22
N ASN A 230 23.36 -25.28 15.06
CA ASN A 230 22.26 -25.57 14.14
C ASN A 230 22.42 -24.81 12.81
N PHE A 231 22.36 -25.54 11.69
CA PHE A 231 22.42 -24.95 10.34
C PHE A 231 21.23 -24.03 9.99
N SER A 232 20.13 -24.10 10.75
CA SER A 232 18.96 -23.25 10.55
C SER A 232 18.31 -22.86 11.87
N SER A 233 17.99 -21.58 12.01
CA SER A 233 17.37 -20.97 13.18
C SER A 233 16.08 -20.22 12.83
N ILE A 234 15.42 -20.62 11.74
CA ILE A 234 14.16 -20.01 11.30
C ILE A 234 13.11 -20.12 12.40
N ILE A 235 12.59 -18.97 12.83
CA ILE A 235 11.42 -18.83 13.70
C ILE A 235 10.20 -18.85 12.79
N SER A 236 9.29 -19.80 13.02
CA SER A 236 8.05 -19.93 12.26
C SER A 236 6.90 -19.13 12.87
N SER A 237 6.91 -18.91 14.19
CA SER A 237 5.84 -18.22 14.90
C SER A 237 6.36 -17.51 16.14
N ILE A 238 5.78 -16.33 16.40
CA ILE A 238 5.96 -15.51 17.59
C ILE A 238 4.58 -15.06 18.03
N GLU A 239 4.20 -15.34 19.27
CA GLU A 239 2.86 -15.04 19.78
C GLU A 239 2.92 -14.58 21.24
N PHE A 240 2.07 -13.62 21.61
CA PHE A 240 1.92 -13.14 22.98
C PHE A 240 0.85 -13.93 23.74
N ASP A 241 1.03 -14.04 25.06
CA ASP A 241 -0.04 -14.47 25.94
C ASP A 241 -1.15 -13.40 26.04
N LYS A 242 -2.27 -13.77 26.67
CA LYS A 242 -3.45 -12.91 26.76
C LYS A 242 -3.20 -11.54 27.40
N ASP A 243 -2.21 -11.45 28.31
CA ASP A 243 -1.90 -10.25 29.08
C ASP A 243 -0.70 -9.48 28.51
N GLU A 244 -0.16 -9.92 27.37
CA GLU A 244 1.05 -9.36 26.74
C GLU A 244 2.28 -9.29 27.68
N LYS A 245 2.33 -10.19 28.67
CA LYS A 245 3.41 -10.29 29.64
C LYS A 245 4.52 -11.18 29.16
N VAL A 246 4.16 -12.27 28.49
CA VAL A 246 5.13 -13.20 27.92
C VAL A 246 4.86 -13.40 26.44
N PHE A 247 5.91 -13.67 25.69
CA PHE A 247 5.78 -14.11 24.31
C PHE A 247 6.55 -15.40 24.08
N SER A 248 6.00 -16.26 23.24
CA SER A 248 6.63 -17.48 22.78
C SER A 248 7.29 -17.25 21.44
N THR A 249 8.38 -17.97 21.20
CA THR A 249 8.99 -18.13 19.88
C THR A 249 9.16 -19.61 19.61
N ALA A 250 8.88 -20.04 18.39
CA ALA A 250 9.11 -21.41 17.97
C ALA A 250 9.50 -21.50 16.49
N GLY A 251 10.08 -22.64 16.11
CA GLY A 251 10.55 -22.82 14.75
C GLY A 251 11.21 -24.16 14.47
N VAL A 252 12.15 -24.13 13.52
CA VAL A 252 12.80 -25.34 12.99
C VAL A 252 13.76 -26.00 13.98
N GLN A 253 14.12 -25.29 15.07
CA GLN A 253 14.93 -25.83 16.16
C GLN A 253 14.17 -26.77 17.09
N LYS A 254 12.86 -26.98 16.83
CA LYS A 254 12.00 -27.87 17.62
C LYS A 254 11.90 -27.45 19.09
N LYS A 255 12.16 -26.19 19.38
CA LYS A 255 12.11 -25.60 20.71
C LYS A 255 11.03 -24.54 20.74
N ILE A 256 10.32 -24.46 21.85
CA ILE A 256 9.47 -23.34 22.21
C ILE A 256 10.23 -22.58 23.28
N LYS A 257 10.58 -21.32 23.01
CA LYS A 257 11.26 -20.43 23.96
C LYS A 257 10.28 -19.35 24.41
N ILE A 258 10.05 -19.24 25.71
CA ILE A 258 9.13 -18.27 26.32
C ILE A 258 9.94 -17.17 26.97
N PHE A 259 9.59 -15.91 26.69
CA PHE A 259 10.30 -14.75 27.20
C PHE A 259 9.35 -13.80 27.92
N ASP A 260 9.81 -13.20 29.01
CA ASP A 260 9.09 -12.15 29.73
C ASP A 260 9.33 -10.80 29.05
N PHE A 261 8.26 -10.21 28.51
CA PHE A 261 8.30 -8.98 27.75
C PHE A 261 8.76 -7.78 28.57
N GLU A 262 8.46 -7.74 29.88
CA GLU A 262 8.81 -6.62 30.75
C GLU A 262 10.33 -6.46 30.88
N THR A 263 11.07 -7.57 30.82
CA THR A 263 12.54 -7.56 30.87
C THR A 263 13.17 -6.76 29.72
N PHE A 264 12.51 -6.71 28.57
CA PHE A 264 12.96 -5.96 27.39
C PHE A 264 12.52 -4.50 27.41
N ALA A 265 11.34 -4.21 27.97
CA ALA A 265 10.81 -2.86 28.03
C ALA A 265 11.60 -1.96 29.00
N ASN A 266 12.06 -2.52 30.12
CA ASN A 266 12.64 -1.76 31.22
C ASN A 266 14.19 -1.75 31.23
N THR A 267 14.85 -2.55 30.38
CA THR A 267 16.31 -2.70 30.44
C THR A 267 16.99 -2.15 29.20
N THR A 268 17.81 -1.11 29.37
CA THR A 268 18.46 -0.39 28.26
C THR A 268 19.65 -1.13 27.65
N TYR A 269 20.26 -2.10 28.37
CA TYR A 269 21.44 -2.80 27.88
C TYR A 269 21.59 -4.19 28.50
N VAL A 270 21.04 -5.20 27.82
CA VAL A 270 21.30 -6.62 28.08
C VAL A 270 21.76 -7.24 26.77
N ASP A 271 22.98 -7.78 26.76
CA ASP A 271 23.58 -8.38 25.55
C ASP A 271 23.03 -9.80 25.29
N VAL A 272 22.49 -10.47 26.33
CA VAL A 272 21.98 -11.85 26.24
C VAL A 272 20.66 -12.00 26.98
N HIS A 273 19.60 -12.33 26.23
CA HIS A 273 18.28 -12.62 26.77
C HIS A 273 18.05 -14.13 26.88
N TYR A 274 17.78 -14.61 28.09
CA TYR A 274 17.48 -16.01 28.36
C TYR A 274 15.95 -16.22 28.39
N PRO A 275 15.45 -17.32 27.81
CA PRO A 275 14.04 -17.66 27.96
C PRO A 275 13.74 -18.06 29.40
N VAL A 276 12.55 -17.70 29.87
CA VAL A 276 11.98 -18.13 31.16
C VAL A 276 11.72 -19.64 31.15
N LEU A 277 11.31 -20.17 30.00
CA LEU A 277 11.10 -21.59 29.79
C LEU A 277 11.49 -22.01 28.37
N GLU A 278 12.11 -23.19 28.25
CA GLU A 278 12.38 -23.85 26.98
C GLU A 278 11.73 -25.24 26.97
N ILE A 279 10.88 -25.51 25.98
CA ILE A 279 10.21 -26.80 25.77
C ILE A 279 10.73 -27.39 24.46
N THR A 280 11.23 -28.64 24.48
CA THR A 280 11.74 -29.33 23.28
C THR A 280 10.73 -30.34 22.75
N LEU A 281 10.49 -30.30 21.45
CA LEU A 281 9.62 -31.19 20.69
C LEU A 281 10.43 -32.09 19.74
N GLU A 282 9.83 -33.18 19.28
CA GLU A 282 10.48 -34.14 18.38
C GLU A 282 10.58 -33.64 16.93
N HIS A 283 9.64 -32.77 16.54
CA HIS A 283 9.49 -32.26 15.17
C HIS A 283 9.56 -30.73 15.10
N LYS A 284 9.78 -30.22 13.89
CA LYS A 284 9.83 -28.78 13.63
C LYS A 284 8.45 -28.18 13.87
N ILE A 285 8.41 -26.99 14.47
CA ILE A 285 7.17 -26.31 14.82
C ILE A 285 6.79 -25.38 13.68
N SER A 286 5.52 -25.38 13.31
CA SER A 286 4.98 -24.54 12.23
C SER A 286 4.25 -23.31 12.72
N SER A 287 3.44 -23.43 13.79
CA SER A 287 2.63 -22.34 14.32
C SER A 287 2.36 -22.53 15.80
N GLN A 288 2.04 -21.42 16.46
CA GLN A 288 1.61 -21.37 17.84
C GLN A 288 0.32 -20.54 17.96
N SER A 289 -0.44 -20.78 19.02
CA SER A 289 -1.56 -19.92 19.41
C SER A 289 -1.77 -20.02 20.92
N TRP A 290 -1.72 -18.89 21.62
CA TRP A 290 -2.07 -18.86 23.04
C TRP A 290 -3.57 -18.95 23.23
N ASN A 291 -3.97 -19.54 24.35
CA ASN A 291 -5.36 -19.57 24.73
C ASN A 291 -5.80 -18.16 25.20
N PRO A 292 -6.90 -17.62 24.68
CA PRO A 292 -7.32 -16.24 24.98
C PRO A 292 -7.86 -16.05 26.40
N PHE A 293 -8.15 -17.14 27.12
CA PHE A 293 -8.70 -17.12 28.47
C PHE A 293 -7.73 -17.70 29.51
N MET A 294 -7.18 -18.89 29.23
CA MET A 294 -6.24 -19.57 30.11
C MET A 294 -4.80 -19.14 29.78
N GLN A 295 -4.22 -18.27 30.61
CA GLN A 295 -2.91 -17.68 30.34
C GLN A 295 -1.79 -18.70 30.09
N SER A 296 -1.81 -19.84 30.76
CA SER A 296 -0.72 -20.81 30.69
C SER A 296 -0.85 -21.80 29.52
N VAL A 297 -1.97 -21.81 28.80
CA VAL A 297 -2.23 -22.82 27.77
C VAL A 297 -1.79 -22.31 26.39
N LEU A 298 -0.92 -23.08 25.75
CA LEU A 298 -0.38 -22.82 24.41
C LEU A 298 -0.69 -23.99 23.48
N ALA A 299 -1.30 -23.71 22.33
CA ALA A 299 -1.45 -24.67 21.25
C ALA A 299 -0.28 -24.56 20.27
N VAL A 300 0.18 -25.71 19.78
CA VAL A 300 1.36 -25.82 18.92
C VAL A 300 1.08 -26.84 17.82
N SER A 301 1.36 -26.46 16.57
CA SER A 301 1.32 -27.39 15.44
C SER A 301 2.73 -27.72 14.96
N ASP A 302 2.93 -28.95 14.48
CA ASP A 302 4.24 -29.41 14.01
C ASP A 302 4.23 -30.05 12.61
N TYR A 303 5.44 -30.36 12.14
CA TYR A 303 5.67 -30.94 10.81
C TYR A 303 5.29 -32.41 10.70
N SER A 304 4.99 -33.10 11.81
CA SER A 304 4.44 -34.45 11.79
C SER A 304 2.93 -34.47 11.55
N GLY A 305 2.26 -33.33 11.76
CA GLY A 305 0.80 -33.23 11.76
C GLY A 305 0.21 -33.21 13.17
N ALA A 306 1.03 -33.31 14.21
CA ALA A 306 0.54 -33.23 15.58
C ALA A 306 0.13 -31.79 15.92
N VAL A 307 -0.98 -31.69 16.67
CA VAL A 307 -1.42 -30.45 17.32
C VAL A 307 -1.40 -30.70 18.82
N GLY A 308 -0.47 -30.07 19.53
CA GLY A 308 -0.28 -30.24 20.97
C GLY A 308 -0.81 -29.06 21.77
N LEU A 309 -1.28 -29.34 22.99
CA LEU A 309 -1.56 -28.36 24.02
C LEU A 309 -0.51 -28.48 25.12
N TRP A 310 0.08 -27.36 25.51
CA TRP A 310 1.14 -27.27 26.51
C TRP A 310 0.74 -26.30 27.61
N ASP A 311 1.10 -26.64 28.84
CA ASP A 311 1.06 -25.71 29.96
C ASP A 311 2.44 -25.06 30.12
N VAL A 312 2.50 -23.77 29.85
CA VAL A 312 3.72 -22.97 29.85
C VAL A 312 4.23 -22.68 31.26
N ASN A 313 3.41 -22.83 32.31
CA ASN A 313 3.91 -22.67 33.68
C ASN A 313 4.70 -23.90 34.15
N THR A 314 4.29 -25.09 33.70
CA THR A 314 4.87 -26.37 34.14
C THR A 314 5.77 -27.01 33.09
N GLY A 315 5.70 -26.54 31.83
CA GLY A 315 6.35 -27.17 30.67
C GLY A 315 5.74 -28.52 30.30
N GLN A 316 4.59 -28.90 30.88
CA GLN A 316 3.98 -30.20 30.66
C GLN A 316 3.08 -30.20 29.42
N ASN A 317 3.08 -31.33 28.73
CA ASN A 317 2.11 -31.58 27.67
C ASN A 317 0.74 -31.91 28.30
N LEU A 318 -0.28 -31.17 27.93
CA LEU A 318 -1.66 -31.38 28.38
C LEU A 318 -2.40 -32.39 27.48
N ARG A 319 -2.17 -32.30 26.16
CA ARG A 319 -2.79 -33.17 25.16
C ARG A 319 -2.03 -33.12 23.84
N ILE A 320 -2.06 -34.21 23.09
CA ILE A 320 -1.61 -34.28 21.69
C ILE A 320 -2.76 -34.81 20.84
N PHE A 321 -3.10 -34.07 19.81
CA PHE A 321 -4.02 -34.47 18.75
C PHE A 321 -3.22 -34.95 17.55
N GLN A 322 -3.45 -36.20 17.13
CA GLN A 322 -2.70 -36.83 16.06
C GLN A 322 -3.65 -37.45 15.04
N GLU A 323 -4.38 -36.61 14.31
CA GLU A 323 -5.27 -37.05 13.22
C GLU A 323 -4.88 -36.50 11.84
N HIS A 324 -4.08 -35.43 11.78
CA HIS A 324 -3.54 -34.99 10.49
C HIS A 324 -2.51 -35.98 9.97
N GLU A 325 -2.62 -36.33 8.69
CA GLU A 325 -1.77 -37.35 8.05
C GLU A 325 -0.46 -36.75 7.49
N LYS A 326 -0.37 -35.42 7.48
CA LYS A 326 0.77 -34.63 6.99
C LYS A 326 0.97 -33.41 7.88
N ARG A 327 2.06 -32.65 7.63
CA ARG A 327 2.40 -31.44 8.37
C ARG A 327 1.21 -30.50 8.56
N ALA A 328 0.95 -30.14 9.81
CA ALA A 328 0.03 -29.08 10.16
C ALA A 328 0.79 -27.75 10.04
N TRP A 329 0.25 -26.80 9.27
CA TRP A 329 0.91 -25.50 9.04
C TRP A 329 0.57 -24.48 10.10
N THR A 330 -0.59 -24.63 10.73
CA THR A 330 -1.26 -23.56 11.45
C THR A 330 -2.13 -24.16 12.54
N VAL A 331 -2.19 -23.46 13.66
CA VAL A 331 -3.13 -23.71 14.74
C VAL A 331 -3.61 -22.37 15.27
N ASP A 332 -4.90 -22.26 15.61
CA ASP A 332 -5.50 -21.04 16.11
C ASP A 332 -6.57 -21.35 17.16
N PHE A 333 -6.54 -20.66 18.29
CA PHE A 333 -7.63 -20.68 19.28
C PHE A 333 -8.74 -19.73 18.88
N ALA A 334 -9.99 -20.10 19.15
CA ALA A 334 -11.11 -19.18 18.98
C ALA A 334 -11.11 -18.12 20.09
N GLN A 335 -11.07 -16.83 19.71
CA GLN A 335 -11.03 -15.72 20.66
C GLN A 335 -12.26 -15.68 21.60
N THR A 336 -13.43 -16.11 21.11
CA THR A 336 -14.70 -16.06 21.85
C THR A 336 -15.10 -17.39 22.49
N ASP A 337 -14.44 -18.49 22.17
CA ASP A 337 -14.64 -19.81 22.79
C ASP A 337 -13.28 -20.45 23.09
N PRO A 338 -12.75 -20.30 24.32
CA PRO A 338 -11.40 -20.74 24.66
C PRO A 338 -11.21 -22.25 24.65
N THR A 339 -12.29 -23.02 24.44
CA THR A 339 -12.19 -24.48 24.33
C THR A 339 -11.96 -24.94 22.90
N ARG A 340 -12.20 -24.09 21.90
CA ARG A 340 -12.09 -24.46 20.48
C ARG A 340 -10.77 -24.03 19.89
N LEU A 341 -10.19 -24.92 19.08
CA LEU A 341 -9.05 -24.62 18.23
C LEU A 341 -9.25 -25.19 16.83
N ALA A 342 -8.57 -24.63 15.85
CA ALA A 342 -8.58 -25.05 14.46
C ALA A 342 -7.16 -25.28 14.00
N SER A 343 -6.94 -26.29 13.16
CA SER A 343 -5.67 -26.52 12.49
C SER A 343 -5.87 -26.82 11.01
N GLY A 344 -4.89 -26.41 10.20
CA GLY A 344 -4.86 -26.65 8.75
C GLY A 344 -3.58 -27.39 8.35
N SER A 345 -3.69 -28.32 7.41
CA SER A 345 -2.60 -29.21 7.03
C SER A 345 -2.46 -29.41 5.51
N ASP A 346 -1.30 -29.94 5.13
CA ASP A 346 -0.99 -30.46 3.80
C ASP A 346 -1.83 -31.68 3.38
N ASP A 347 -2.57 -32.29 4.30
CA ASP A 347 -3.54 -33.34 4.01
C ASP A 347 -4.84 -32.80 3.38
N SER A 348 -4.91 -31.49 3.11
CA SER A 348 -6.09 -30.80 2.57
C SER A 348 -7.30 -30.88 3.51
N ARG A 349 -7.06 -30.90 4.82
CA ARG A 349 -8.10 -30.84 5.84
C ARG A 349 -7.89 -29.65 6.78
N VAL A 350 -9.01 -29.09 7.21
CA VAL A 350 -9.11 -28.26 8.42
C VAL A 350 -9.79 -29.08 9.49
N LEU A 351 -9.11 -29.28 10.62
CA LEU A 351 -9.67 -29.98 11.77
C LEU A 351 -10.00 -28.97 12.87
N ILE A 352 -11.20 -29.10 13.42
CA ILE A 352 -11.65 -28.34 14.58
C ILE A 352 -11.59 -29.25 15.80
N TRP A 353 -10.93 -28.79 16.85
CA TRP A 353 -10.75 -29.53 18.09
C TRP A 353 -11.42 -28.82 19.24
N SER A 354 -11.68 -29.60 20.30
CA SER A 354 -11.99 -29.07 21.61
C SER A 354 -10.93 -29.51 22.61
N THR A 355 -10.55 -28.62 23.53
CA THR A 355 -9.69 -28.93 24.67
C THR A 355 -10.30 -29.98 25.61
N THR A 356 -11.62 -30.22 25.55
CA THR A 356 -12.30 -31.24 26.35
C THR A 356 -12.49 -32.57 25.63
N ALA A 357 -12.38 -32.59 24.29
CA ALA A 357 -12.52 -33.79 23.48
C ALA A 357 -11.16 -34.42 23.16
N ALA A 358 -11.12 -35.75 23.01
CA ALA A 358 -9.90 -36.47 22.63
C ALA A 358 -9.67 -36.50 21.10
N GLN A 359 -10.74 -36.37 20.31
CA GLN A 359 -10.73 -36.42 18.85
C GLN A 359 -11.21 -35.08 18.26
N SER A 360 -10.97 -34.87 16.97
CA SER A 360 -11.52 -33.73 16.26
C SER A 360 -13.05 -33.73 16.33
N MET A 361 -13.62 -32.55 16.55
CA MET A 361 -15.07 -32.35 16.55
C MET A 361 -15.62 -32.24 15.14
N LEU A 362 -14.83 -31.69 14.22
CA LEU A 362 -15.22 -31.47 12.83
C LEU A 362 -14.00 -31.60 11.92
N ASN A 363 -14.23 -32.19 10.76
CA ASN A 363 -13.26 -32.30 9.69
C ASN A 363 -13.83 -31.67 8.42
N ILE A 364 -13.14 -30.67 7.89
CA ILE A 364 -13.51 -29.93 6.68
C ILE A 364 -12.46 -30.22 5.60
N THR A 365 -12.86 -30.90 4.54
CA THR A 365 -11.98 -31.19 3.40
C THR A 365 -11.92 -30.01 2.43
N THR A 366 -10.71 -29.60 2.05
CA THR A 366 -10.46 -28.55 1.06
C THR A 366 -9.92 -29.16 -0.25
N PRO A 367 -10.02 -28.45 -1.40
CA PRO A 367 -9.52 -28.96 -2.68
C PRO A 367 -7.99 -29.05 -2.80
N SER A 368 -7.27 -28.40 -1.89
CA SER A 368 -5.81 -28.26 -1.88
C SER A 368 -5.31 -28.05 -0.45
N ASN A 369 -3.99 -28.02 -0.28
CA ASN A 369 -3.32 -27.89 1.01
C ASN A 369 -3.76 -26.60 1.73
N VAL A 370 -3.92 -26.69 3.05
CA VAL A 370 -4.28 -25.53 3.88
C VAL A 370 -3.03 -24.95 4.52
N CYS A 371 -2.71 -23.71 4.17
CA CYS A 371 -1.51 -23.03 4.65
C CYS A 371 -1.76 -22.21 5.92
N THR A 372 -2.98 -21.71 6.12
CA THR A 372 -3.32 -20.90 7.30
C THR A 372 -4.80 -21.07 7.67
N VAL A 373 -5.11 -21.03 8.96
CA VAL A 373 -6.47 -20.96 9.47
C VAL A 373 -6.53 -19.87 10.54
N LYS A 374 -7.62 -19.10 10.57
CA LYS A 374 -7.88 -18.13 11.63
C LYS A 374 -9.36 -18.11 11.96
N PHE A 375 -9.70 -18.09 13.24
CA PHE A 375 -11.06 -17.82 13.69
C PHE A 375 -11.44 -16.37 13.46
N ASN A 376 -12.72 -16.14 13.21
CA ASN A 376 -13.26 -14.79 13.31
C ASN A 376 -13.15 -14.32 14.78
N PRO A 377 -12.55 -13.14 15.04
CA PRO A 377 -12.33 -12.65 16.40
C PRO A 377 -13.62 -12.33 17.17
N VAL A 378 -14.77 -12.27 16.50
CA VAL A 378 -16.09 -11.96 17.09
C VAL A 378 -17.03 -13.16 17.12
N ASN A 379 -16.91 -14.09 16.17
CA ASN A 379 -17.80 -15.25 16.05
C ASN A 379 -17.01 -16.55 15.92
N SER A 380 -16.98 -17.37 16.98
CA SER A 380 -16.28 -18.66 17.00
C SER A 380 -16.83 -19.72 16.04
N ASN A 381 -17.95 -19.47 15.35
CA ASN A 381 -18.50 -20.36 14.34
C ASN A 381 -18.01 -20.05 12.92
N GLU A 382 -17.23 -18.98 12.74
CA GLU A 382 -16.66 -18.59 11.46
C GLU A 382 -15.14 -18.74 11.49
N ILE A 383 -14.60 -19.37 10.43
CA ILE A 383 -13.17 -19.53 10.22
C ILE A 383 -12.80 -19.11 8.81
N LEU A 384 -11.59 -18.60 8.63
CA LEU A 384 -10.97 -18.36 7.35
C LEU A 384 -9.87 -19.40 7.16
N ALA A 385 -9.86 -20.08 6.01
CA ALA A 385 -8.83 -21.02 5.63
C ALA A 385 -8.15 -20.55 4.34
N GLY A 386 -6.85 -20.27 4.42
CA GLY A 386 -6.02 -19.96 3.25
C GLY A 386 -5.49 -21.24 2.64
N SER A 387 -5.98 -21.58 1.44
CA SER A 387 -5.56 -22.77 0.69
C SER A 387 -4.52 -22.40 -0.36
N ALA A 388 -3.58 -23.31 -0.63
CA ALA A 388 -2.70 -23.19 -1.79
C ALA A 388 -3.55 -23.27 -3.07
N GLY A 389 -3.56 -22.19 -3.87
CA GLY A 389 -4.21 -22.18 -5.19
C GLY A 389 -3.55 -23.18 -6.14
N ARG A 390 -4.30 -23.65 -7.13
CA ARG A 390 -3.73 -24.36 -8.29
C ARG A 390 -3.25 -23.39 -9.35
#